data_AF-A0A2G1DFP6-F1
#
_entry.id   AF-A0A2G1DFP6-F1
#
_cell.length_a   1.000
_cell.length_b   1.000
_cell.length_c   1.000
_cell.angle_alpha   90.00
_cell.angle_beta   90.00
_cell.angle_gamma   90.00
#
_symmetry.space_group_name_H-M   'P 1'
#
loop_
_entity.id
_entity.type
_entity.pdbx_description
1 polymer ?
#
loop_
_entity_poly.entity_id
_entity_poly.type
_entity_poly.pdbx_seq_one_letter_code
_entity_poly.pdbx_strand_id
1 'polypeptide(L)'
;MKIIAYGTPEFEESVKKAPINLEKAWDLQLKYYEENGEQIIGSPLFFIINDKYIFTPYYNPKIPEVKLSGVSIDSQTGEATYVNMKDKLKPKSQFGWRKTKE
;
A
#
# COMPACT_ATOMS: atom_id res chain seq x y z
N MET A 1 -0.78 -7.92 12.43
CA MET A 1 -0.66 -7.16 11.17
C MET A 1 -0.73 -5.68 11.54
N LYS A 2 0.40 -4.98 11.47
CA LYS A 2 0.44 -3.53 11.72
C LYS A 2 0.10 -2.83 10.41
N ILE A 3 -0.90 -1.97 10.42
CA ILE A 3 -1.35 -1.21 9.25
C ILE A 3 -1.19 0.25 9.58
N ILE A 4 -0.34 0.94 8.83
CA ILE A 4 -0.08 2.36 8.99
C ILE A 4 -0.64 3.05 7.75
N ALA A 5 -1.56 4.00 7.98
CA ALA A 5 -2.26 4.69 6.92
C ALA A 5 -1.47 5.90 6.42
N TYR A 6 -1.49 6.12 5.10
CA TYR A 6 -0.97 7.34 4.50
C TYR A 6 -1.51 8.61 5.19
N GLY A 7 -0.66 9.61 5.36
CA GLY A 7 -1.03 10.91 5.96
C GLY A 7 -1.14 10.91 7.48
N THR A 8 -0.74 9.83 8.16
CA THR A 8 -0.62 9.80 9.63
C THR A 8 0.82 10.11 10.07
N PRO A 9 1.04 10.67 11.27
CA PRO A 9 2.40 10.90 11.79
C PRO A 9 3.25 9.62 11.84
N GLU A 10 2.62 8.48 12.19
CA GLU A 10 3.28 7.16 12.19
C GLU A 10 3.77 6.75 10.80
N PHE A 11 3.06 7.14 9.75
CA PHE A 11 3.45 6.89 8.37
C PHE A 11 4.69 7.70 8.00
N GLU A 12 4.68 9.00 8.31
CA GLU A 12 5.83 9.86 8.05
C GLU A 12 7.09 9.41 8.80
N GLU A 13 6.93 9.00 10.07
CA GLU A 13 8.04 8.44 10.83
C GLU A 13 8.58 7.14 10.24
N SER A 14 7.70 6.25 9.79
CA SER A 14 8.10 4.98 9.19
C SER A 14 8.87 5.19 7.88
N VAL A 15 8.40 6.12 7.04
CA VAL A 15 9.06 6.49 5.79
C VAL A 15 10.42 7.13 6.04
N LYS A 16 10.55 8.01 7.05
CA LYS A 16 11.84 8.64 7.40
C LYS A 16 12.88 7.65 7.89
N LYS A 17 12.46 6.55 8.53
CA LYS A 17 13.33 5.51 9.08
C LYS A 17 13.66 4.42 8.06
N ALA A 18 12.90 4.32 6.97
CA ALA A 18 13.08 3.28 5.95
C ALA A 18 14.27 3.58 5.02
N PRO A 19 15.12 2.58 4.70
CA PRO A 19 16.17 2.70 3.68
C PRO A 19 15.62 3.03 2.29
N ILE A 20 14.45 2.49 1.95
CA ILE A 20 13.75 2.80 0.70
C ILE A 20 12.72 3.88 0.99
N ASN A 21 12.93 5.07 0.41
CA ASN A 21 11.97 6.15 0.49
C ASN A 21 10.78 5.92 -0.47
N LEU A 22 9.73 6.73 -0.34
CA LEU A 22 8.52 6.58 -1.16
C LEU A 22 8.76 6.81 -2.64
N GLU A 23 9.66 7.73 -3.02
CA GLU A 23 9.97 8.01 -4.42
C GLU A 23 10.62 6.80 -5.09
N LYS A 24 11.61 6.18 -4.44
CA LYS A 24 12.23 4.95 -4.93
C LYS A 24 11.26 3.78 -4.94
N ALA A 25 10.41 3.66 -3.93
CA ALA A 25 9.35 2.65 -3.93
C ALA A 25 8.35 2.87 -5.08
N TRP A 26 8.08 4.12 -5.44
CA TRP A 26 7.24 4.49 -6.57
C TRP A 26 7.86 4.05 -7.90
N ASP A 27 9.15 4.31 -8.11
CA ASP A 27 9.85 3.85 -9.32
C ASP A 27 9.89 2.31 -9.41
N LEU A 28 10.09 1.62 -8.28
CA LEU A 28 10.12 0.16 -8.24
C LEU A 28 8.77 -0.47 -8.61
N GLN A 29 7.64 0.10 -8.17
CA GLN A 29 6.34 -0.40 -8.62
C GLN A 29 6.11 -0.16 -10.11
N LEU A 30 6.52 1.00 -10.65
CA LEU A 30 6.34 1.32 -12.07
C LEU A 30 7.09 0.33 -12.94
N LYS A 31 8.34 0.05 -12.56
CA LYS A 31 9.16 -0.96 -13.21
C LYS A 31 8.53 -2.35 -13.14
N TYR A 32 7.99 -2.74 -11.97
CA TYR A 32 7.29 -4.00 -11.82
C TYR A 32 6.09 -4.12 -12.78
N TYR A 33 5.26 -3.08 -12.87
CA TYR A 33 4.11 -3.04 -13.77
C TYR A 33 4.53 -3.13 -15.25
N GLU A 34 5.58 -2.40 -15.64
CA GLU A 34 6.16 -2.44 -16.99
C GLU A 34 6.67 -3.83 -17.36
N GLU A 35 7.44 -4.47 -16.47
CA GLU A 35 8.02 -5.81 -16.68
C GLU A 35 6.95 -6.92 -16.77
N ASN A 36 5.82 -6.75 -16.08
CA ASN A 36 4.73 -7.74 -16.04
C ASN A 36 3.59 -7.44 -17.01
N GLY A 37 3.66 -6.33 -17.77
CA GLY A 37 2.59 -5.92 -18.70
C GLY A 37 1.28 -5.55 -18.00
N GLU A 38 1.33 -5.21 -16.72
CA GLU A 38 0.18 -4.82 -15.91
C GLU A 38 0.05 -3.28 -15.92
N GLN A 39 -1.19 -2.76 -15.92
CA GLN A 39 -1.43 -1.30 -15.88
C GLN A 39 -1.77 -0.84 -14.47
N ILE A 40 -1.20 0.30 -14.07
CA ILE A 40 -1.65 1.02 -12.88
C ILE A 40 -3.04 1.58 -13.17
N ILE A 41 -4.04 1.06 -12.47
CA ILE A 41 -5.40 1.60 -12.51
C ILE A 41 -5.57 2.47 -11.26
N GLY A 42 -5.95 3.74 -11.43
CA GLY A 42 -6.32 4.65 -10.34
C GLY A 42 -5.17 5.36 -9.59
N SER A 43 -5.51 6.04 -8.49
CA SER A 43 -4.55 6.69 -7.58
C SER A 43 -4.17 5.70 -6.47
N PRO A 44 -2.91 5.25 -6.39
CA PRO A 44 -2.51 4.31 -5.35
C PRO A 44 -2.63 4.97 -3.97
N LEU A 45 -3.48 4.40 -3.13
CA LEU A 45 -3.47 4.67 -1.71
C LEU A 45 -2.34 3.88 -1.07
N PHE A 46 -1.49 4.57 -0.32
CA PHE A 46 -0.35 3.99 0.34
C PHE A 46 -0.76 3.41 1.69
N PHE A 47 -0.43 2.15 1.92
CA PHE A 47 -0.43 1.56 3.25
C PHE A 47 0.95 1.02 3.53
N ILE A 48 1.43 1.18 4.76
CA ILE A 48 2.55 0.37 5.25
C ILE A 48 1.96 -0.78 6.03
N ILE A 49 2.23 -2.00 5.57
CA ILE A 49 1.79 -3.23 6.19
C ILE A 49 3.01 -4.08 6.47
N ASN A 50 3.30 -4.32 7.76
CA ASN A 50 4.48 -5.06 8.20
C ASN A 50 5.76 -4.59 7.47
N ASP A 51 6.00 -3.27 7.47
CA ASP A 51 7.16 -2.62 6.85
C ASP A 51 7.25 -2.76 5.31
N LYS A 52 6.15 -3.10 4.65
CA LYS A 52 6.04 -3.07 3.19
C LYS A 52 5.11 -1.96 2.73
N TYR A 53 5.53 -1.20 1.74
CA TYR A 53 4.69 -0.27 1.01
C TYR A 53 3.73 -1.07 0.12
N ILE A 54 2.43 -0.88 0.32
CA ILE A 54 1.40 -1.52 -0.49
C ILE A 54 0.78 -0.46 -1.40
N PHE A 55 0.91 -0.69 -2.70
CA PHE A 55 0.37 0.14 -3.77
C PHE A 55 -0.88 -0.51 -4.33
N THR A 56 -2.04 -0.05 -3.85
CA THR A 56 -3.33 -0.64 -4.24
C THR A 56 -3.90 0.08 -5.47
N PRO A 57 -4.23 -0.62 -6.56
CA PRO A 57 -4.82 -0.03 -7.77
C PRO A 57 -6.34 0.22 -7.64
N TYR A 58 -6.93 0.07 -6.46
CA TYR A 58 -8.37 0.25 -6.30
C TYR A 58 -8.74 0.92 -4.98
N TYR A 59 -9.13 2.18 -5.10
CA TYR A 59 -9.85 2.93 -4.07
C TYR A 59 -11.28 3.20 -4.54
N ASN A 60 -12.28 2.75 -3.78
CA ASN A 60 -13.65 3.18 -3.98
C ASN A 60 -13.94 4.38 -3.06
N PRO A 61 -14.17 5.60 -3.59
CA PRO A 61 -14.49 6.76 -2.76
C PRO A 61 -15.92 6.73 -2.19
N LYS A 62 -16.84 5.97 -2.80
CA LYS A 62 -18.26 5.90 -2.36
C LYS A 62 -18.45 4.97 -1.15
N ILE A 63 -17.63 3.93 -1.07
CA ILE A 63 -17.55 3.03 0.08
C ILE A 63 -16.07 2.99 0.39
N PRO A 64 -15.56 3.69 1.43
CA PRO A 64 -14.13 3.76 1.69
C PRO A 64 -13.62 2.36 2.00
N GLU A 65 -13.23 1.67 0.94
CA GLU A 65 -12.88 0.26 0.91
C GLU A 65 -11.69 0.19 -0.01
N VAL A 66 -10.57 -0.27 0.54
CA VAL A 66 -9.34 -0.47 -0.20
C VAL A 66 -9.12 -1.97 -0.29
N LYS A 67 -9.01 -2.47 -1.52
CA LYS A 67 -8.53 -3.83 -1.75
C LYS A 67 -7.02 -3.84 -1.49
N LEU A 68 -6.56 -4.74 -0.64
CA LEU A 68 -5.13 -4.93 -0.39
C LEU A 68 -4.42 -5.77 -1.47
N SER A 69 -5.03 -5.89 -2.64
CA SER A 69 -4.41 -6.47 -3.82
C SER A 69 -3.59 -5.41 -4.54
N GLY A 70 -2.35 -5.69 -4.90
CA GLY A 70 -1.50 -4.76 -5.64
C GLY A 70 -0.01 -5.05 -5.48
N VAL A 71 0.83 -4.13 -5.93
CA VAL A 71 2.28 -4.25 -5.78
C VAL A 71 2.68 -3.90 -4.35
N SER A 72 3.49 -4.76 -3.75
CA SER A 72 4.12 -4.58 -2.46
C SER A 72 5.62 -4.38 -2.65
N ILE A 73 6.14 -3.29 -2.12
CA ILE A 73 7.57 -3.00 -2.08
C ILE A 73 8.04 -3.11 -0.64
N ASP A 74 9.03 -3.96 -0.40
CA ASP A 74 9.67 -4.07 0.90
C ASP A 74 10.48 -2.80 1.22
N SER A 75 10.19 -2.14 2.35
CA SER A 75 10.82 -0.85 2.67
C SER A 75 12.30 -0.96 3.06
N GLN A 76 12.79 -2.16 3.37
CA GLN A 76 14.18 -2.42 3.77
C GLN A 76 15.02 -2.88 2.57
N THR A 77 14.49 -3.79 1.76
CA THR A 77 15.23 -4.44 0.67
C THR A 77 14.90 -3.86 -0.71
N GLY A 78 13.74 -3.23 -0.88
CA GLY A 78 13.26 -2.76 -2.17
C GLY A 78 12.70 -3.88 -3.07
N GLU A 79 12.51 -5.09 -2.53
CA GLU A 79 11.94 -6.20 -3.28
C GLU A 79 10.47 -5.91 -3.64
N ALA A 80 10.15 -6.03 -4.93
CA ALA A 80 8.81 -5.84 -5.47
C ALA A 80 8.10 -7.18 -5.65
N THR A 81 6.90 -7.31 -5.07
CA THR A 81 6.08 -8.53 -5.14
C THR A 81 4.62 -8.18 -5.37
N TYR A 82 3.88 -8.98 -6.13
CA TYR A 82 2.43 -8.84 -6.20
C TYR A 82 1.78 -9.52 -4.99
N VAL A 83 0.97 -8.77 -4.26
CA VAL A 83 0.20 -9.29 -3.14
C VAL A 83 -1.26 -9.37 -3.57
N ASN A 84 -1.83 -10.57 -3.51
CA ASN A 84 -3.26 -10.79 -3.73
C ASN A 84 -3.96 -11.04 -2.38
N MET A 85 -4.12 -9.99 -1.58
CA MET A 85 -4.97 -10.08 -0.39
C MET A 85 -6.44 -9.93 -0.81
N LYS A 86 -7.21 -11.01 -0.63
CA LYS A 86 -8.67 -10.98 -0.75
C LYS A 86 -9.31 -10.04 0.27
N ASP A 87 -8.58 -9.76 1.34
CA ASP A 87 -9.04 -8.92 2.44
C ASP A 87 -9.13 -7.44 2.05
N LYS A 88 -10.18 -6.80 2.56
CA LYS A 88 -10.44 -5.38 2.31
C LYS A 88 -10.29 -4.58 3.60
N LEU A 89 -9.73 -3.38 3.48
CA LEU A 89 -9.67 -2.43 4.57
C LEU A 89 -10.83 -1.45 4.49
N LYS A 90 -11.55 -1.29 5.60
CA LYS A 90 -12.55 -0.23 5.81
C LYS A 90 -12.06 0.76 6.85
N PRO A 91 -12.34 2.06 6.73
CA PRO A 91 -12.01 3.01 7.77
C PRO A 91 -12.81 2.69 9.02
N LYS A 92 -12.19 2.87 10.18
CA LYS A 92 -12.88 2.99 11.45
C LYS A 92 -13.59 4.34 11.50
N SER A 93 -14.75 4.38 12.13
CA SER A 93 -15.64 5.55 12.24
C SER A 93 -15.04 6.79 12.92
N GLN A 94 -13.79 6.73 13.41
CA GLN A 94 -13.12 7.89 14.00
C GLN A 94 -11.65 8.03 13.55
N PHE A 95 -10.80 7.01 13.60
CA PHE A 95 -9.45 7.02 13.01
C PHE A 95 -8.95 5.59 12.75
N GLY A 96 -8.30 5.36 11.60
CA GLY A 96 -7.61 4.09 11.26
C GLY A 96 -8.39 3.15 10.33
N TRP A 97 -7.80 1.99 10.01
CA TRP A 97 -8.38 0.98 9.10
C TRP A 97 -8.52 -0.37 9.79
N ARG A 98 -9.58 -1.13 9.48
CA ARG A 98 -9.78 -2.50 9.97
C ARG A 98 -9.93 -3.48 8.82
N LYS A 99 -9.38 -4.68 9.03
CA LYS A 99 -9.55 -5.84 8.16
C LYS A 99 -11.00 -6.30 8.23
N THR A 100 -11.62 -6.51 7.06
CA THR A 100 -12.93 -7.14 6.95
C THR A 100 -12.70 -8.59 6.55
N LYS A 101 -13.12 -9.56 7.38
CA LYS A 101 -13.23 -10.95 6.96
C LYS A 101 -14.50 -11.05 6.12
N GLU A 102 -14.39 -11.45 4.86
CA GLU A 102 -15.52 -12.01 4.10
C GLU A 102 -15.85 -13.41 4.64
#